data_AF-A0A9D4QBL2-F1
#
_entry.id   AF-A0A9D4QBL2-F1
#
_cell.length_a   1.000
_cell.length_b   1.000
_cell.length_c   1.000
_cell.angle_alpha   90.00
_cell.angle_beta   90.00
_cell.angle_gamma   90.00
#
_symmetry.space_group_name_H-M   'P 1'
#
loop_
_entity.id
_entity.type
_entity.pdbx_description
1 polymer ?
#
loop_
_entity_poly.entity_id
_entity_poly.type
_entity_poly.pdbx_seq_one_letter_code
_entity_poly.pdbx_strand_id
1 'polypeptide(L)'
;MPRLRCRRCSVLCDQLLYLDLSWTEIEDLFVGYCLPKQRVCKSAGGHVDVNEMDKQTFRRQFRFCKDDLPVLTEALKIPKIRSSQGVTVLGQEALLMGLRRLAYPNRWWDLEPLFGRHSSALSSIVSQ
;
A
#
# COMPACT_ATOMS: atom_id res chain seq x y z
N MET A 1 -22.48 18.62 10.49
CA MET A 1 -22.37 17.82 9.26
C MET A 1 -22.81 16.38 9.57
N PRO A 2 -24.03 15.96 9.22
CA PRO A 2 -24.55 14.65 9.59
C PRO A 2 -23.86 13.57 8.76
N ARG A 3 -23.31 12.55 9.44
CA ARG A 3 -22.77 11.35 8.79
C ARG A 3 -23.93 10.66 8.08
N LEU A 4 -23.91 10.63 6.75
CA LEU A 4 -24.84 9.85 5.95
C LEU A 4 -24.77 8.39 6.44
N ARG A 5 -25.81 7.97 7.18
CA ARG A 5 -26.02 6.57 7.58
C ARG A 5 -26.10 5.78 6.27
N CYS A 6 -25.11 4.92 6.04
CA CYS A 6 -25.17 3.97 4.94
C CYS A 6 -26.43 3.12 5.11
N ARG A 7 -27.37 3.17 4.15
CA ARG A 7 -28.63 2.38 4.19
C ARG A 7 -28.41 0.87 4.37
N ARG A 8 -27.21 0.35 4.07
CA ARG A 8 -26.85 -1.05 4.32
C ARG A 8 -26.57 -1.40 5.79
N CYS A 9 -26.37 -0.42 6.66
CA CYS A 9 -26.14 -0.68 8.09
C CYS A 9 -27.42 -0.84 8.92
N SER A 10 -28.60 -0.50 8.38
CA SER A 10 -29.87 -0.67 9.11
C SER A 10 -30.33 -2.14 9.15
N VAL A 11 -30.04 -2.92 8.11
CA VAL A 11 -30.52 -4.30 7.95
C VAL A 11 -30.00 -5.25 9.04
N LEU A 12 -28.75 -5.09 9.47
CA LEU A 12 -28.15 -5.95 10.52
C LEU A 12 -28.52 -5.52 11.96
N CYS A 13 -29.15 -4.34 12.13
CA CYS A 13 -29.63 -3.88 13.44
C CYS A 13 -31.11 -4.18 13.67
N ASP A 14 -31.85 -4.55 12.62
CA ASP A 14 -33.27 -4.92 12.69
C ASP A 14 -33.41 -6.44 12.62
N GLN A 15 -33.76 -7.07 13.75
CA GLN A 15 -33.96 -8.52 13.85
C GLN A 15 -35.02 -9.06 12.87
N LEU A 16 -35.98 -8.23 12.45
CA LEU A 16 -37.07 -8.63 11.57
C LEU A 16 -36.62 -8.81 10.11
N LEU A 17 -35.56 -8.13 9.67
CA LEU A 17 -35.09 -8.22 8.27
C LEU A 17 -34.21 -9.46 8.02
N TYR A 18 -33.71 -10.12 9.06
CA TYR A 18 -32.91 -11.34 8.96
C TYR A 18 -33.73 -12.58 8.59
N LEU A 19 -35.01 -12.60 8.94
CA LEU A 19 -35.90 -13.75 8.71
C LEU A 19 -36.30 -13.90 7.24
N ASP A 20 -36.26 -12.81 6.47
CA ASP A 20 -36.61 -12.80 5.04
C ASP A 20 -35.41 -13.06 4.12
N LEU A 21 -34.19 -13.16 4.67
CA LEU A 21 -32.96 -13.35 3.91
C LEU A 21 -32.59 -14.83 3.81
N SER A 22 -32.22 -15.27 2.60
CA SER A 22 -31.60 -16.56 2.37
C SER A 22 -30.27 -16.67 3.11
N TRP A 23 -29.87 -17.88 3.53
CA TRP A 23 -28.55 -18.16 4.11
C TRP A 23 -27.41 -17.61 3.24
N THR A 24 -27.53 -17.67 1.91
CA THR A 24 -26.53 -17.12 0.98
C THR A 24 -26.44 -15.59 1.05
N GLU A 25 -27.57 -14.91 1.25
CA GLU A 25 -27.62 -13.45 1.36
C GLU A 25 -27.09 -12.98 2.72
N ILE A 26 -27.32 -13.78 3.77
CA ILE A 26 -26.73 -13.59 5.10
C ILE A 26 -25.21 -13.76 5.03
N GLU A 27 -24.73 -14.80 4.37
CA GLU A 27 -23.30 -15.03 4.13
C GLU A 27 -22.67 -13.87 3.35
N ASP A 28 -23.30 -13.40 2.27
CA ASP A 28 -22.82 -12.25 1.49
C ASP A 28 -22.80 -10.94 2.32
N LEU A 29 -23.82 -10.70 3.14
CA LEU A 29 -23.86 -9.56 4.07
C LEU A 29 -22.78 -9.66 5.13
N PHE A 30 -22.56 -10.86 5.68
CA PHE A 30 -21.54 -11.14 6.67
C PHE A 30 -20.14 -10.96 6.07
N VAL A 31 -19.89 -11.46 4.85
CA VAL A 31 -18.66 -11.24 4.09
C VAL A 31 -18.43 -9.75 3.85
N GLY A 32 -19.47 -8.99 3.48
CA GLY A 32 -19.38 -7.54 3.29
C GLY A 32 -19.06 -6.75 4.58
N TYR A 33 -19.38 -7.30 5.75
CA TYR A 33 -19.08 -6.72 7.06
C TYR A 33 -17.74 -7.16 7.65
N CYS A 34 -17.37 -8.43 7.46
CA CYS A 34 -16.17 -9.03 8.01
C CYS A 34 -14.93 -8.82 7.15
N LEU A 35 -15.08 -8.52 5.86
CA LEU A 35 -13.97 -8.00 5.07
C LEU A 35 -13.52 -6.68 5.71
N PRO A 36 -12.24 -6.56 6.11
CA PRO A 36 -11.76 -5.33 6.73
C PRO A 36 -12.01 -4.19 5.75
N LYS A 37 -12.86 -3.22 6.15
CA LYS A 37 -13.02 -1.96 5.41
C LYS A 37 -11.63 -1.46 5.09
N GLN A 38 -11.32 -1.34 3.81
CA GLN A 38 -9.99 -0.98 3.35
C GLN A 38 -9.56 0.28 4.10
N ARG A 39 -8.52 0.17 4.93
CA ARG A 39 -8.02 1.32 5.68
C ARG A 39 -7.53 2.32 4.65
N VAL A 40 -8.24 3.44 4.49
CA VAL A 40 -7.83 4.53 3.61
C VAL A 40 -6.64 5.23 4.27
N CYS A 41 -5.46 4.63 4.17
CA CYS A 41 -4.22 5.27 4.54
C CYS A 41 -3.91 6.24 3.42
N LYS A 42 -4.17 7.53 3.63
CA LYS A 42 -3.88 8.57 2.64
C LYS A 42 -2.37 8.73 2.50
N SER A 43 -1.72 7.91 1.69
CA SER A 43 -0.34 8.16 1.26
C SER A 43 -0.37 9.20 0.14
N ALA A 44 -0.62 10.46 0.52
CA ALA A 44 -0.55 11.57 -0.42
C ALA A 44 0.91 12.05 -0.48
N GLY A 45 1.60 11.73 -1.57
CA GLY A 45 2.73 12.55 -2.03
C GLY A 45 4.15 12.18 -1.61
N GLY A 46 4.43 10.97 -1.11
CA GLY A 46 5.82 10.53 -0.94
C GLY A 46 6.38 9.92 -2.22
N HIS A 47 7.31 10.59 -2.89
CA HIS A 47 8.18 9.97 -3.88
C HIS A 47 9.62 10.23 -3.46
N VAL A 48 10.47 9.19 -3.46
CA VAL A 48 11.90 9.36 -3.19
C VAL A 48 12.55 10.02 -4.40
N ASP A 49 13.00 11.27 -4.27
CA ASP A 49 13.84 11.86 -5.29
C ASP A 49 15.26 11.27 -5.21
N VAL A 50 15.53 10.33 -6.10
CA VAL A 50 16.84 9.69 -6.20
C VAL A 50 17.89 10.70 -6.64
N ASN A 51 17.54 11.70 -7.44
CA ASN A 51 18.47 12.67 -7.99
C ASN A 51 18.97 13.63 -6.90
N GLU A 52 18.09 14.06 -6.02
CA GLU A 52 18.41 14.93 -4.87
C GLU A 52 19.35 14.25 -3.87
N MET A 53 19.26 12.92 -3.72
CA MET A 53 20.09 12.21 -2.74
C MET A 53 21.57 12.09 -3.15
N ASP A 54 22.46 12.43 -2.21
CA ASP A 54 23.91 12.26 -2.36
C ASP A 54 24.32 10.80 -2.59
N LYS A 55 25.40 10.58 -3.35
CA LYS A 55 25.90 9.25 -3.71
C LYS A 55 26.30 8.43 -2.47
N GLN A 56 26.87 9.06 -1.45
CA GLN A 56 27.28 8.35 -0.23
C GLN A 56 26.07 7.93 0.60
N THR A 57 25.08 8.81 0.75
CA THR A 57 23.82 8.51 1.44
C THR A 57 23.07 7.40 0.74
N PHE A 58 22.97 7.46 -0.60
CA PHE A 58 22.37 6.41 -1.41
C PHE A 58 23.04 5.05 -1.16
N ARG A 59 24.38 5.00 -1.24
CA ARG A 59 25.15 3.76 -1.02
C ARG A 59 24.97 3.21 0.40
N ARG A 60 24.84 4.08 1.42
CA ARG A 60 24.58 3.65 2.80
C ARG A 60 23.20 3.02 2.96
N GLN A 61 22.19 3.56 2.27
CA GLN A 61 20.81 3.08 2.35
C GLN A 61 20.58 1.78 1.59
N PHE A 62 21.11 1.66 0.37
CA PHE A 62 20.81 0.55 -0.54
C PHE A 62 21.96 -0.42 -0.80
N ARG A 63 23.18 -0.12 -0.32
CA ARG A 63 24.39 -0.95 -0.49
C ARG A 63 24.93 -1.13 -1.91
N PHE A 64 24.45 -0.34 -2.89
CA PHE A 64 25.01 -0.31 -4.26
C PHE A 64 25.24 1.13 -4.77
N CYS A 65 25.92 1.28 -5.91
CA CYS A 65 26.23 2.59 -6.48
C CYS A 65 25.01 3.18 -7.20
N LYS A 66 24.75 4.48 -7.00
CA LYS A 66 23.64 5.20 -7.64
C LYS A 66 23.71 5.11 -9.18
N ASP A 67 24.92 5.04 -9.73
CA ASP A 67 25.17 4.94 -11.17
C ASP A 67 24.72 3.59 -11.77
N ASP A 68 24.54 2.55 -10.95
CA ASP A 68 24.06 1.22 -11.38
C ASP A 68 22.52 1.14 -11.45
N LEU A 69 21.82 2.10 -10.84
CA LEU A 69 20.36 2.15 -10.82
C LEU A 69 19.70 2.15 -12.21
N PRO A 70 20.16 2.94 -13.22
CA PRO A 70 19.57 2.87 -14.56
C PRO A 70 19.73 1.49 -15.20
N VAL A 71 20.90 0.86 -15.06
CA VAL A 71 21.16 -0.49 -15.58
C VAL A 71 20.22 -1.51 -14.95
N LEU A 72 20.03 -1.43 -13.63
CA LEU A 72 19.12 -2.31 -12.90
C LEU A 72 17.65 -2.11 -13.30
N THR A 73 17.25 -0.85 -13.50
CA THR A 73 15.89 -0.50 -13.91
C THR A 73 15.60 -1.00 -15.33
N GLU A 74 16.57 -0.89 -16.24
CA GLU A 74 16.46 -1.39 -17.62
C GLU A 74 16.45 -2.93 -17.68
N ALA A 75 17.26 -3.60 -16.84
CA ALA A 75 17.32 -5.05 -16.79
C ALA A 75 16.01 -5.67 -16.24
N LEU A 76 15.46 -5.09 -15.16
CA LEU A 76 14.28 -5.63 -14.50
C LEU A 76 12.96 -5.21 -15.14
N LYS A 77 12.94 -4.09 -15.88
CA LYS A 77 11.75 -3.57 -16.60
C LYS A 77 10.47 -3.55 -15.75
N ILE A 78 10.60 -3.12 -14.50
CA ILE A 78 9.48 -3.20 -13.54
C ILE A 78 8.35 -2.27 -13.99
N PRO A 79 7.12 -2.78 -14.16
CA PRO A 79 5.98 -1.98 -14.56
C PRO A 79 5.56 -1.03 -13.44
N LYS A 80 4.63 -0.11 -13.73
CA LYS A 80 3.98 0.68 -12.68
C LYS A 80 3.16 -0.24 -11.79
N ILE A 81 3.32 -0.09 -10.48
CA ILE A 81 2.67 -0.92 -9.47
C ILE A 81 1.53 -0.14 -8.84
N ARG A 82 0.38 -0.80 -8.63
CA ARG A 82 -0.78 -0.22 -7.94
C ARG A 82 -0.98 -0.92 -6.61
N SER A 83 -0.75 -0.19 -5.52
CA SER A 83 -1.05 -0.67 -4.16
C SER A 83 -2.53 -1.00 -4.01
N SER A 84 -2.85 -1.92 -3.10
CA SER A 84 -4.23 -2.22 -2.68
C SER A 84 -5.00 -0.95 -2.31
N GLN A 85 -4.33 0.05 -1.72
CA GLN A 85 -4.93 1.33 -1.32
C GLN A 85 -5.18 2.31 -2.48
N GLY A 86 -5.05 1.87 -3.74
CA GLY A 86 -5.28 2.69 -4.94
C GLY A 86 -4.11 3.59 -5.31
N VAL A 87 -2.97 3.42 -4.65
CA VAL A 87 -1.80 4.28 -4.81
C VAL A 87 -0.94 3.75 -5.95
N THR A 88 -0.71 4.57 -6.98
CA THR A 88 0.15 4.20 -8.11
C THR A 88 1.59 4.65 -7.85
N VAL A 89 2.54 3.75 -8.11
CA VAL A 89 3.97 3.94 -7.86
C VAL A 89 4.76 3.61 -9.13
N LEU A 90 5.83 4.37 -9.40
CA LEU A 90 6.73 4.08 -10.51
C LEU A 90 7.51 2.79 -10.21
N GLY A 91 7.80 1.99 -11.24
CA GLY A 91 8.50 0.71 -11.07
C GLY A 91 9.88 0.87 -10.41
N GLN A 92 10.60 1.96 -10.73
CA GLN A 92 11.87 2.31 -10.10
C GLN A 92 11.73 2.60 -8.59
N GLU A 93 10.67 3.29 -8.17
CA GLU A 93 10.43 3.60 -6.76
C GLU A 93 10.07 2.33 -5.98
N ALA A 94 9.23 1.45 -6.56
CA ALA A 94 8.90 0.15 -5.99
C ALA A 94 10.13 -0.76 -5.87
N LEU A 95 11.02 -0.73 -6.87
CA LEU A 95 12.30 -1.43 -6.83
C LEU A 95 13.15 -0.97 -5.64
N LEU A 96 13.28 0.35 -5.44
CA LEU A 96 14.03 0.90 -4.30
C LEU A 96 13.41 0.50 -2.95
N MET A 97 12.08 0.45 -2.83
CA MET A 97 11.41 -0.06 -1.62
C MET A 97 11.81 -1.51 -1.32
N GLY A 98 11.84 -2.37 -2.34
CA GLY A 98 12.27 -3.77 -2.22
C GLY A 98 13.76 -3.87 -1.85
N LEU A 99 14.63 -3.19 -2.58
CA LEU A 99 16.08 -3.21 -2.36
C LEU A 99 16.45 -2.69 -0.97
N ARG A 100 15.75 -1.66 -0.46
CA ARG A 100 15.97 -1.14 0.89
C ARG A 100 15.76 -2.20 1.97
N ARG A 101 14.77 -3.08 1.78
CA ARG A 101 14.47 -4.19 2.69
C ARG A 101 15.44 -5.36 2.53
N LEU A 102 15.94 -5.60 1.33
CA LEU A 102 16.97 -6.62 1.07
C LEU A 102 18.33 -6.19 1.65
N ALA A 103 18.65 -4.90 1.62
CA ALA A 103 19.87 -4.37 2.18
C ALA A 103 19.88 -4.43 3.72
N TYR A 104 18.74 -4.13 4.35
CA TYR A 104 18.58 -4.20 5.81
C TYR A 104 17.15 -4.60 6.20
N PRO A 105 16.99 -5.46 7.22
CA PRO A 105 15.67 -5.81 7.76
C PRO A 105 15.09 -4.61 8.54
N ASN A 106 14.46 -3.68 7.83
CA ASN A 106 13.77 -2.53 8.43
C ASN A 106 12.27 -2.83 8.58
N ARG A 107 11.61 -2.23 9.59
CA ARG A 107 10.16 -2.25 9.67
C ARG A 107 9.58 -1.28 8.66
N TRP A 108 8.35 -1.53 8.21
CA TRP A 108 7.68 -0.63 7.27
C TRP A 108 7.49 0.79 7.82
N TRP A 109 7.28 0.91 9.14
CA TRP A 109 7.15 2.20 9.83
C TRP A 109 8.43 3.05 9.72
N ASP A 110 9.60 2.42 9.81
CA ASP A 110 10.89 3.12 9.72
C ASP A 110 11.18 3.66 8.32
N LEU A 111 10.50 3.10 7.32
CA LEU A 111 10.63 3.48 5.91
C LEU A 111 9.62 4.57 5.50
N GLU A 112 8.60 4.84 6.31
CA GLU A 112 7.65 5.93 6.06
C GLU A 112 8.31 7.30 5.85
N PRO A 113 9.28 7.77 6.68
CA PRO A 113 9.93 9.05 6.44
C PRO A 113 10.80 9.06 5.18
N LEU A 114 11.35 7.90 4.78
CA LEU A 114 12.19 7.82 3.58
C LEU A 114 11.34 7.91 2.32
N PHE A 115 10.25 7.16 2.24
CA PHE A 115 9.41 7.09 1.04
C PHE A 115 8.21 8.05 1.08
N GLY A 116 7.95 8.72 2.20
CA GLY A 116 6.81 9.63 2.40
C GLY A 116 5.45 8.92 2.27
N ARG A 117 5.40 7.60 2.48
CA ARG A 117 4.20 6.77 2.29
C ARG A 117 3.95 5.95 3.55
N HIS A 118 2.68 5.72 3.86
CA HIS A 118 2.29 4.91 5.00
C HIS A 118 2.74 3.46 4.84
N SER A 119 3.10 2.81 5.96
CA SER A 119 3.62 1.44 6.04
C SER A 119 2.73 0.41 5.35
N SER A 120 1.40 0.56 5.42
CA SER A 120 0.46 -0.32 4.72
C SER A 120 0.57 -0.23 3.20
N ALA A 121 0.91 0.95 2.66
CA ALA A 121 1.05 1.14 1.23
C ALA A 121 2.34 0.46 0.78
N LEU A 122 3.44 0.73 1.50
CA LEU A 122 4.75 0.11 1.28
C LEU A 122 4.67 -1.42 1.31
N SER A 123 3.99 -1.98 2.31
CA SER A 123 3.81 -3.43 2.40
C SER A 123 3.04 -4.00 1.21
N SER A 124 1.98 -3.32 0.80
CA SER A 124 1.17 -3.77 -0.33
C SER A 124 1.87 -3.60 -1.68
N ILE A 125 2.86 -2.71 -1.81
CA ILE A 125 3.61 -2.50 -3.06
C ILE A 125 4.68 -3.58 -3.23
N VAL A 126 5.41 -3.90 -2.16
CA VAL A 126 6.52 -4.85 -2.21
C VAL A 126 6.07 -6.32 -2.19
N SER A 127 4.86 -6.59 -1.71
CA SER A 127 4.29 -7.95 -1.69
C SER A 127 3.56 -8.34 -2.99
N GLN A 128 3.63 -7.55 -4.06
CA GLN A 128 3.11 -7.94 -5.39
C GLN A 128 4.14 -8.76 -6.15
#